data_AF-A0A9D1VTA1-F1
#
_entry.id   AF-A0A9D1VTA1-F1
#
_cell.length_a   1.000
_cell.length_b   1.000
_cell.length_c   1.000
_cell.angle_alpha   90.00
_cell.angle_beta   90.00
_cell.angle_gamma   90.00
#
_symmetry.space_group_name_H-M   'P 1'
#
loop_
_entity.id
_entity.type
_entity.pdbx_description
1 polymer ?
#
loop_
_entity_poly.entity_id
_entity_poly.type
_entity_poly.pdbx_seq_one_letter_code
_entity_poly.pdbx_strand_id
1 'polypeptide(L)'
;RARENVGLALCSFSERLYLSYPQAAGGEECKRSELVDAVRACFTAPSGGALPVFGRASFERLEKTDAAAYLRYLSCLASEKQPAVRALLRRADEYRRGQADFAAHAGLLAALTERGDAPDVLLYAPRRSEPFVPRAAEVLLRGKNTVSPTLIEGYFNCPYRNFAERGLLLREREEASVRVVDTGDFMHELLRRLAGRIDELPTPEACADFARGQAEALLARPPYCYLKDTARGDYSSGVLVRDAVLICTGAYEQIVGSDFRVAAAEETFGYPDSPVRGIRLRAGGQDVFLAGKIDRVDCSGDFTRVIDYKTGRFDVSASGYYAGRKLQLPLYLSAAAQGRRAAGAYYFPARVSFRSDAADPPFRMQGFTVADDEVVRRSDKEVAEGEKSRFIDAYYRGGKRGGLNEAEFADFLHYSVLVAQNCARETEEGCIAASPAEGACDYCPYGGVCGFDASGGARREEKITPEEIVRIVRKERGDL
;
A
#
# COMPACT_ATOMS: atom_id res chain seq x y z
N ARG A 1 -2.85 40.23 21.49
CA ARG A 1 -2.33 40.98 20.32
C ARG A 1 -2.90 40.51 18.98
N ALA A 2 -2.48 39.41 18.35
CA ALA A 2 -3.02 39.02 17.02
C ALA A 2 -4.55 38.76 17.02
N ARG A 3 -5.07 38.10 18.07
CA ARG A 3 -6.52 37.88 18.24
C ARG A 3 -7.31 39.18 18.45
N GLU A 4 -6.75 40.15 19.19
CA GLU A 4 -7.37 41.47 19.39
C GLU A 4 -7.38 42.32 18.12
N ASN A 5 -6.27 42.33 17.36
CA ASN A 5 -6.20 43.05 16.08
C ASN A 5 -7.22 42.50 15.08
N VAL A 6 -7.39 41.18 15.04
CA VAL A 6 -8.43 40.54 14.23
C VAL A 6 -9.82 40.92 14.74
N GLY A 7 -10.08 40.85 16.05
CA GLY A 7 -11.35 41.30 16.63
C GLY A 7 -11.71 42.74 16.26
N LEU A 8 -10.75 43.67 16.35
CA LEU A 8 -10.92 45.07 15.95
C LEU A 8 -11.21 45.21 14.45
N ALA A 9 -10.48 44.49 13.60
CA ALA A 9 -10.70 44.50 12.16
C ALA A 9 -12.08 43.95 11.75
N LEU A 10 -12.58 42.94 12.48
CA LEU A 10 -13.92 42.37 12.27
C LEU A 10 -15.03 43.32 12.72
N CYS A 11 -14.76 44.22 13.66
CA CYS A 11 -15.72 45.23 14.09
C CYS A 11 -15.67 46.52 13.27
N SER A 12 -14.71 46.66 12.34
CA SER A 12 -14.44 47.93 11.65
C SER A 12 -14.63 47.90 10.13
N PHE A 13 -14.91 46.75 9.51
CA PHE A 13 -15.14 46.70 8.06
C PHE A 13 -16.54 47.23 7.69
N SER A 14 -16.64 48.05 6.65
CA SER A 14 -17.90 48.69 6.23
C SER A 14 -18.49 48.12 4.93
N GLU A 15 -17.64 47.68 3.99
CA GLU A 15 -18.09 47.22 2.67
C GLU A 15 -17.76 45.75 2.39
N ARG A 16 -16.50 45.33 2.61
CA ARG A 16 -16.03 43.97 2.30
C ARG A 16 -14.96 43.52 3.29
N LEU A 17 -15.01 42.24 3.66
CA LEU A 17 -13.99 41.57 4.47
C LEU A 17 -13.30 40.49 3.63
N TYR A 18 -11.98 40.58 3.49
CA TYR A 18 -11.16 39.57 2.84
C TYR A 18 -10.26 38.89 3.87
N LEU A 19 -10.36 37.57 3.97
CA LEU A 19 -9.49 36.74 4.80
C LEU A 19 -8.56 35.96 3.90
N SER A 20 -7.26 36.23 4.01
CA SER A 20 -6.23 35.49 3.29
C SER A 20 -5.20 34.96 4.27
N TYR A 21 -4.58 33.85 3.89
CA TYR A 21 -3.41 33.31 4.56
C TYR A 21 -2.49 32.73 3.47
N PRO A 22 -1.16 32.83 3.63
CA PRO A 22 -0.24 32.21 2.69
C PRO A 22 -0.48 30.69 2.69
N GLN A 23 -0.47 30.07 1.51
CA GLN A 23 -0.43 28.60 1.44
C GLN A 23 0.99 28.09 1.65
N ALA A 24 2.01 28.90 1.33
CA ALA A 24 3.41 28.61 1.61
C ALA A 24 4.21 29.88 1.91
N ALA A 25 5.26 29.76 2.72
CA ALA A 25 6.25 30.79 2.99
C ALA A 25 7.65 30.15 3.00
N GLY A 26 8.60 30.70 2.23
CA GLY A 26 9.95 30.13 2.13
C GLY A 26 10.01 28.70 1.58
N GLY A 27 9.00 28.28 0.80
CA GLY A 27 8.88 26.90 0.29
C GLY A 27 8.25 25.89 1.25
N GLU A 28 7.90 26.30 2.47
CA GLU A 28 7.16 25.49 3.45
C GLU A 28 5.67 25.82 3.40
N GLU A 29 4.80 24.82 3.56
CA GLU A 29 3.36 25.09 3.62
C GLU A 29 2.96 25.69 4.97
N CYS A 30 2.08 26.69 4.92
CA CYS A 30 1.62 27.38 6.12
C CYS A 30 0.30 26.78 6.60
N LYS A 31 0.21 26.50 7.90
CA LYS A 31 -1.06 26.08 8.52
C LYS A 31 -2.04 27.25 8.55
N ARG A 32 -3.29 26.97 8.19
CA ARG A 32 -4.40 27.91 8.37
C ARG A 32 -4.57 28.21 9.86
N SER A 33 -4.56 29.49 10.22
CA SER A 33 -4.83 29.92 11.59
C SER A 33 -6.27 29.59 12.00
N GLU A 34 -6.47 29.13 13.22
CA GLU A 34 -7.79 28.91 13.85
C GLU A 34 -8.69 30.16 13.80
N LEU A 35 -8.06 31.35 13.70
CA LEU A 35 -8.77 32.61 13.51
C LEU A 35 -9.64 32.63 12.25
N VAL A 36 -9.21 31.98 11.17
CA VAL A 36 -10.01 31.92 9.93
C VAL A 36 -11.28 31.11 10.16
N ASP A 37 -11.20 30.03 10.93
CA ASP A 37 -12.35 29.17 11.22
C ASP A 37 -13.33 29.84 12.19
N ALA A 38 -12.80 30.57 13.20
CA ALA A 38 -13.62 31.39 14.08
C ALA A 38 -14.42 32.46 13.31
N VAL A 39 -13.77 33.18 12.39
CA VAL A 39 -14.47 34.19 11.58
C VAL A 39 -15.49 33.57 10.64
N ARG A 40 -15.18 32.43 10.01
CA ARG A 40 -16.13 31.72 9.14
C ARG A 40 -17.37 31.22 9.89
N ALA A 41 -17.28 30.96 11.19
CA ALA A 41 -18.43 30.62 12.02
C ALA A 41 -19.30 31.84 12.36
N CYS A 42 -18.73 33.05 12.39
CA CYS A 42 -19.44 34.29 12.74
C CYS A 42 -20.22 34.89 11.57
N PHE A 43 -19.91 34.55 10.32
CA PHE A 43 -20.51 35.17 9.15
C PHE A 43 -21.03 34.14 8.15
N THR A 44 -22.17 34.44 7.53
CA THR A 44 -22.77 33.64 6.45
C THR A 44 -22.82 34.44 5.16
N ALA A 45 -22.84 33.74 4.03
CA ALA A 45 -23.08 34.37 2.73
C ALA A 45 -24.50 34.98 2.68
N PRO A 46 -24.77 35.95 1.79
CA PRO A 46 -26.11 36.54 1.62
C PRO A 46 -27.22 35.51 1.32
N SER A 47 -26.84 34.34 0.78
CA SER A 47 -27.73 33.21 0.53
C SER A 47 -28.05 32.36 1.78
N GLY A 48 -27.54 32.72 2.95
CA GLY A 48 -27.64 31.95 4.20
C GLY A 48 -26.68 30.75 4.30
N GLY A 49 -25.85 30.52 3.27
CA GLY A 49 -24.85 29.45 3.24
C GLY A 49 -23.50 29.83 3.86
N ALA A 50 -22.56 28.89 3.85
CA ALA A 50 -21.18 29.14 4.27
C ALA A 50 -20.49 30.19 3.38
N LEU A 51 -19.54 30.95 3.93
CA LEU A 51 -18.74 31.90 3.16
C LEU A 51 -18.00 31.19 1.99
N PRO A 52 -17.97 31.81 0.80
CA PRO A 52 -17.26 31.26 -0.34
C PRO A 52 -15.76 31.18 -0.05
N VAL A 53 -15.17 30.01 -0.33
CA VAL A 53 -13.74 29.77 -0.20
C VAL A 53 -13.11 29.75 -1.59
N PHE A 54 -12.16 30.66 -1.79
CA PHE A 54 -11.36 30.72 -3.01
C PHE A 54 -10.05 29.98 -2.77
N GLY A 55 -9.96 28.77 -3.31
CA GLY A 55 -8.75 27.95 -3.28
C GLY A 55 -8.14 27.79 -4.68
N ARG A 56 -7.07 27.00 -4.77
CA ARG A 56 -6.40 26.67 -6.04
C ARG A 56 -7.38 26.27 -7.15
N ALA A 57 -8.29 25.34 -6.87
CA ALA A 57 -9.29 24.89 -7.82
C ALA A 57 -10.25 26.01 -8.28
N SER A 58 -10.52 26.99 -7.41
CA SER A 58 -11.35 28.15 -7.77
C SER A 58 -10.63 29.05 -8.78
N PHE A 59 -9.33 29.27 -8.61
CA PHE A 59 -8.51 30.06 -9.54
C PHE A 59 -8.21 29.33 -10.84
N GLU A 60 -8.03 28.01 -10.80
CA GLU A 60 -7.82 27.21 -12.01
C GLU A 60 -9.03 27.20 -12.94
N ARG A 61 -10.25 27.29 -12.39
CA ARG A 61 -11.47 27.45 -13.21
C ARG A 61 -11.48 28.76 -14.01
N LEU A 62 -10.77 29.79 -13.54
CA LEU A 62 -10.72 31.09 -14.23
C LEU A 62 -10.05 31.00 -15.59
N GLU A 63 -9.22 29.99 -15.84
CA GLU A 63 -8.61 29.79 -17.16
C GLU A 63 -9.66 29.76 -18.28
N LYS A 64 -10.81 29.15 -18.02
CA LYS A 64 -11.90 29.00 -19.00
C LYS A 64 -12.90 30.15 -18.97
N THR A 65 -13.01 30.85 -17.84
CA THR A 65 -14.07 31.84 -17.61
C THR A 65 -13.58 33.29 -17.57
N ASP A 66 -12.32 33.51 -17.24
CA ASP A 66 -11.65 34.81 -17.12
C ASP A 66 -10.11 34.66 -17.23
N ALA A 67 -9.61 34.62 -18.46
CA ALA A 67 -8.19 34.43 -18.74
C ALA A 67 -7.29 35.52 -18.13
N ALA A 68 -7.79 36.76 -18.00
CA ALA A 68 -7.02 37.85 -17.40
C ALA A 68 -6.83 37.66 -15.90
N ALA A 69 -7.85 37.19 -15.18
CA ALA A 69 -7.72 36.82 -13.77
C ALA A 69 -6.83 35.59 -13.56
N TYR A 70 -6.90 34.62 -14.48
CA TYR A 70 -6.03 33.45 -14.46
C TYR A 70 -4.55 33.82 -14.63
N LEU A 71 -4.21 34.74 -15.53
CA LEU A 71 -2.83 35.24 -15.69
C LEU A 71 -2.30 35.91 -14.42
N ARG A 72 -3.14 36.67 -13.70
CA ARG A 72 -2.75 37.25 -12.40
C ARG A 72 -2.45 36.17 -11.36
N TYR A 73 -3.24 35.09 -11.34
CA TYR A 73 -2.97 33.93 -10.49
C TYR A 73 -1.64 33.25 -10.84
N LEU A 74 -1.34 33.05 -12.14
CA LEU A 74 -0.08 32.48 -12.58
C LEU A 74 1.13 33.36 -12.23
N SER A 75 1.00 34.69 -12.29
CA SER A 75 2.03 35.63 -11.83
C SER A 75 2.34 35.47 -10.34
N CYS A 76 1.33 35.27 -9.49
CA CYS A 76 1.53 34.98 -8.08
C CYS A 76 2.29 33.66 -7.86
N LEU A 77 1.96 32.60 -8.63
CA LEU A 77 2.73 31.35 -8.58
C LEU A 77 4.16 31.54 -9.08
N ALA A 78 4.34 32.34 -10.13
CA ALA A 78 5.63 32.67 -10.70
C ALA A 78 6.53 33.42 -9.72
N SER A 79 5.99 34.05 -8.68
CA SER A 79 6.78 34.78 -7.68
C SER A 79 7.71 33.86 -6.86
N GLU A 80 7.41 32.56 -6.79
CA GLU A 80 8.18 31.57 -6.04
C GLU A 80 8.61 30.39 -6.94
N LYS A 81 9.85 29.92 -6.78
CA LYS A 81 10.41 28.87 -7.66
C LYS A 81 9.62 27.56 -7.60
N GLN A 82 9.37 27.03 -6.39
CA GLN A 82 8.71 25.72 -6.25
C GLN A 82 7.27 25.69 -6.77
N PRO A 83 6.38 26.65 -6.42
CA PRO A 83 5.04 26.72 -6.98
C PRO A 83 5.03 26.87 -8.50
N ALA A 84 5.92 27.71 -9.05
CA ALA A 84 6.07 27.89 -10.49
C ALA A 84 6.46 26.59 -11.21
N VAL A 85 7.49 25.89 -10.71
CA VAL A 85 7.94 24.59 -11.27
C VAL A 85 6.84 23.54 -11.18
N ARG A 86 6.15 23.41 -10.03
CA ARG A 86 5.05 22.45 -9.85
C ARG A 86 3.89 22.73 -10.81
N ALA A 87 3.52 23.99 -10.99
CA ALA A 87 2.47 24.39 -11.91
C ALA A 87 2.85 24.06 -13.36
N LEU A 88 4.09 24.39 -13.75
CA LEU A 88 4.64 24.11 -15.08
C LEU A 88 4.63 22.60 -15.39
N LEU A 89 5.15 21.76 -14.48
CA LEU A 89 5.25 20.30 -14.68
C LEU A 89 3.89 19.61 -14.77
N ARG A 90 2.96 19.93 -13.84
CA ARG A 90 1.62 19.33 -13.86
C ARG A 90 0.88 19.68 -15.15
N ARG A 91 1.05 20.90 -15.64
CA ARG A 91 0.37 21.36 -16.85
C ARG A 91 0.99 20.84 -18.13
N ALA A 92 2.30 20.65 -18.15
CA ALA A 92 2.95 19.89 -19.22
C ALA A 92 2.41 18.46 -19.31
N ASP A 93 2.17 17.81 -18.16
CA ASP A 93 1.55 16.47 -18.10
C ASP A 93 0.08 16.48 -18.58
N GLU A 94 -0.74 17.43 -18.13
CA GLU A 94 -2.12 17.62 -18.62
C GLU A 94 -2.18 17.89 -20.14
N TYR A 95 -1.27 18.73 -20.66
CA TYR A 95 -1.14 19.01 -22.10
C TYR A 95 -0.76 17.75 -22.89
N ARG A 96 0.23 16.98 -22.42
CA ARG A 96 0.62 15.69 -23.04
C ARG A 96 -0.53 14.69 -23.09
N ARG A 97 -1.45 14.75 -22.13
CA ARG A 97 -2.69 13.94 -22.11
C ARG A 97 -3.84 14.52 -22.93
N GLY A 98 -3.64 15.66 -23.60
CA GLY A 98 -4.67 16.35 -24.38
C GLY A 98 -5.75 17.03 -23.53
N GLN A 99 -5.47 17.30 -22.25
CA GLN A 99 -6.45 17.81 -21.27
C GLN A 99 -6.35 19.32 -21.03
N ALA A 100 -5.31 19.99 -21.54
CA ALA A 100 -5.07 21.42 -21.34
C ALA A 100 -4.36 22.06 -22.56
N ASP A 101 -4.39 23.40 -22.65
CA ASP A 101 -3.56 24.21 -23.56
C ASP A 101 -2.30 24.70 -22.83
N PHE A 102 -1.21 24.87 -23.58
CA PHE A 102 0.09 25.32 -23.06
C PHE A 102 0.33 26.83 -23.20
N ALA A 103 -0.49 27.57 -23.95
CA ALA A 103 -0.29 29.00 -24.25
C ALA A 103 -0.13 29.89 -23.00
N ALA A 104 -0.92 29.65 -21.94
CA ALA A 104 -0.85 30.42 -20.69
C ALA A 104 0.45 30.19 -19.87
N HIS A 105 1.24 29.18 -20.22
CA HIS A 105 2.40 28.73 -19.44
C HIS A 105 3.74 29.23 -20.00
N ALA A 106 3.74 29.88 -21.17
CA ALA A 106 4.90 30.61 -21.68
C ALA A 106 5.41 31.63 -20.66
N GLY A 107 4.53 32.26 -19.88
CA GLY A 107 4.90 33.19 -18.82
C GLY A 107 5.61 32.52 -17.63
N LEU A 108 5.17 31.32 -17.22
CA LEU A 108 5.85 30.55 -16.17
C LEU A 108 7.21 30.04 -16.63
N LEU A 109 7.27 29.55 -17.87
CA LEU A 109 8.50 29.12 -18.52
C LEU A 109 9.50 30.29 -18.58
N ALA A 110 9.09 31.44 -19.12
CA ALA A 110 9.91 32.64 -19.21
C ALA A 110 10.40 33.10 -17.83
N ALA A 111 9.51 33.19 -16.84
CA ALA A 111 9.88 33.62 -15.48
C ALA A 111 10.87 32.66 -14.78
N LEU A 112 10.78 31.35 -15.05
CA LEU A 112 11.76 30.38 -14.54
C LEU A 112 13.09 30.46 -15.29
N THR A 113 13.05 30.62 -16.61
CA THR A 113 14.25 30.79 -17.44
C THR A 113 15.03 32.05 -17.07
N GLU A 114 14.34 33.19 -16.91
CA GLU A 114 14.96 34.47 -16.50
C GLU A 114 15.65 34.39 -15.13
N ARG A 115 15.15 33.55 -14.23
CA ARG A 115 15.78 33.29 -12.92
C ARG A 115 16.95 32.30 -12.97
N GLY A 116 17.23 31.70 -14.14
CA GLY A 116 18.27 30.69 -14.30
C GLY A 116 17.87 29.29 -13.83
N ASP A 117 16.57 29.01 -13.68
CA ASP A 117 16.07 27.71 -13.18
C ASP A 117 16.07 26.59 -14.24
N ALA A 118 16.49 26.87 -15.48
CA ALA A 118 16.58 25.93 -16.60
C ALA A 118 15.35 25.01 -16.74
N PRO A 119 14.12 25.56 -16.85
CA PRO A 119 12.89 24.78 -16.88
C PRO A 119 12.80 23.82 -18.07
N ASP A 120 13.54 24.07 -19.15
CA ASP A 120 13.65 23.15 -20.29
C ASP A 120 14.23 21.79 -19.90
N VAL A 121 15.19 21.74 -18.97
CA VAL A 121 15.76 20.48 -18.46
C VAL A 121 14.70 19.69 -17.68
N LEU A 122 13.75 20.39 -17.04
CA LEU A 122 12.65 19.77 -16.30
C LEU A 122 11.53 19.29 -17.23
N LEU A 123 11.24 20.05 -18.29
CA LEU A 123 10.20 19.74 -19.27
C LEU A 123 10.63 18.68 -20.28
N TYR A 124 11.89 18.74 -20.69
CA TYR A 124 12.54 17.92 -21.70
C TYR A 124 13.75 17.22 -21.10
N ALA A 125 13.57 16.60 -19.93
CA ALA A 125 14.60 15.76 -19.35
C ALA A 125 15.07 14.78 -20.44
N PRO A 126 16.38 14.70 -20.72
CA PRO A 126 16.88 13.81 -21.76
C PRO A 126 16.36 12.41 -21.46
N ARG A 127 15.78 11.75 -22.49
CA ARG A 127 15.33 10.37 -22.35
C ARG A 127 16.52 9.59 -21.80
N ARG A 128 16.39 9.07 -20.57
CA ARG A 128 17.38 8.15 -20.04
C ARG A 128 17.35 6.93 -20.95
N SER A 129 18.40 6.78 -21.75
CA SER A 129 18.54 5.70 -22.73
C SER A 129 18.86 4.37 -22.07
N GLU A 130 19.41 4.38 -20.84
CA GLU A 130 19.93 3.18 -20.20
C GLU A 130 19.05 2.75 -19.01
N PRO A 131 18.33 1.62 -19.12
CA PRO A 131 17.56 1.06 -18.02
C PRO A 131 18.45 0.51 -16.91
N PHE A 132 19.73 0.27 -17.17
CA PHE A 132 20.70 -0.28 -16.22
C PHE A 132 21.71 0.80 -15.83
N VAL A 133 21.86 1.03 -14.52
CA VAL A 133 22.80 2.00 -13.97
C VAL A 133 23.80 1.27 -13.08
N PRO A 134 25.11 1.29 -13.37
CA PRO A 134 26.11 0.45 -12.70
C PRO A 134 26.11 0.50 -11.17
N ARG A 135 25.78 1.66 -10.58
CA ARG A 135 25.78 1.86 -9.13
C ARG A 135 24.38 1.79 -8.48
N ALA A 136 23.33 1.49 -9.25
CA ALA A 136 21.98 1.40 -8.69
C ALA A 136 21.85 0.24 -7.71
N ALA A 137 22.50 -0.90 -7.98
CA ALA A 137 22.52 -2.05 -7.09
C ALA A 137 23.12 -1.70 -5.72
N GLU A 138 24.28 -1.03 -5.69
CA GLU A 138 24.93 -0.57 -4.46
C GLU A 138 24.01 0.32 -3.61
N VAL A 139 23.29 1.25 -4.26
CA VAL A 139 22.38 2.19 -3.60
C VAL A 139 21.11 1.50 -3.10
N LEU A 140 20.58 0.53 -3.85
CA LEU A 140 19.37 -0.20 -3.47
C LEU A 140 19.64 -1.19 -2.33
N LEU A 141 20.72 -1.96 -2.43
CA LEU A 141 21.08 -2.99 -1.47
C LEU A 141 21.79 -2.42 -0.24
N ARG A 142 22.53 -1.31 -0.36
CA ARG A 142 23.25 -0.64 0.75
C ARG A 142 24.18 -1.59 1.51
N GLY A 143 24.90 -2.43 0.77
CA GLY A 143 25.80 -3.44 1.33
C GLY A 143 25.09 -4.64 1.98
N LYS A 144 23.76 -4.72 1.94
CA LYS A 144 23.01 -5.90 2.36
C LYS A 144 22.99 -6.94 1.25
N ASN A 145 23.09 -8.20 1.63
CA ASN A 145 22.87 -9.34 0.74
C ASN A 145 21.44 -9.91 0.88
N THR A 146 20.50 -9.13 1.42
CA THR A 146 19.12 -9.58 1.66
C THR A 146 18.10 -8.69 0.96
N VAL A 147 17.07 -9.28 0.35
CA VAL A 147 15.92 -8.58 -0.23
C VAL A 147 14.62 -9.05 0.40
N SER A 148 13.64 -8.14 0.52
CA SER A 148 12.31 -8.47 1.05
C SER A 148 11.31 -8.79 -0.05
N PRO A 149 10.25 -9.58 0.23
CA PRO A 149 9.16 -9.76 -0.74
C PRO A 149 8.52 -8.45 -1.20
N THR A 150 8.42 -7.45 -0.31
CA THR A 150 7.92 -6.11 -0.64
C THR A 150 8.84 -5.33 -1.59
N LEU A 151 10.14 -5.63 -1.62
CA LEU A 151 11.07 -5.13 -2.63
C LEU A 151 10.82 -5.83 -3.96
N ILE A 152 10.65 -7.15 -3.97
CA ILE A 152 10.40 -7.91 -5.20
C ILE A 152 9.08 -7.47 -5.86
N GLU A 153 7.98 -7.41 -5.11
CA GLU A 153 6.69 -6.96 -5.66
C GLU A 153 6.75 -5.50 -6.13
N GLY A 154 7.49 -4.64 -5.43
CA GLY A 154 7.70 -3.27 -5.87
C GLY A 154 8.42 -3.19 -7.22
N TYR A 155 9.37 -4.11 -7.46
CA TYR A 155 10.17 -4.16 -8.69
C TYR A 155 9.27 -4.50 -9.88
N PHE A 156 8.47 -5.55 -9.74
CA PHE A 156 7.51 -5.96 -10.77
C PHE A 156 6.33 -5.00 -10.94
N ASN A 157 6.04 -4.13 -9.96
CA ASN A 157 5.15 -3.00 -10.19
C ASN A 157 5.81 -1.92 -11.07
N CYS A 158 7.03 -1.49 -10.73
CA CYS A 158 7.87 -0.62 -11.57
C CYS A 158 9.30 -0.53 -11.01
N PRO A 159 10.34 -0.94 -11.76
CA PRO A 159 11.73 -0.90 -11.28
C PRO A 159 12.17 0.51 -10.86
N TYR A 160 11.83 1.53 -11.66
CA TYR A 160 12.14 2.92 -11.32
C TYR A 160 11.47 3.37 -10.00
N ARG A 161 10.18 3.09 -9.83
CA ARG A 161 9.44 3.44 -8.59
C ARG A 161 10.10 2.75 -7.40
N ASN A 162 10.44 1.48 -7.54
CA ASN A 162 11.11 0.72 -6.50
C ASN A 162 12.44 1.37 -6.11
N PHE A 163 13.28 1.68 -7.10
CA PHE A 163 14.57 2.33 -6.88
C PHE A 163 14.42 3.71 -6.24
N ALA A 164 13.47 4.53 -6.69
CA ALA A 164 13.19 5.84 -6.11
C ALA A 164 12.78 5.74 -4.62
N GLU A 165 11.90 4.80 -4.29
CA GLU A 165 11.35 4.63 -2.94
C GLU A 165 12.31 3.92 -1.97
N ARG A 166 12.96 2.84 -2.41
CA ARG A 166 13.77 1.95 -1.55
C ARG A 166 15.26 2.18 -1.70
N GLY A 167 15.71 2.57 -2.90
CA GLY A 167 17.10 2.90 -3.18
C GLY A 167 17.43 4.33 -2.76
N LEU A 168 16.79 5.32 -3.36
CA LEU A 168 17.02 6.74 -3.05
C LEU A 168 16.33 7.21 -1.77
N LEU A 169 15.40 6.42 -1.23
CA LEU A 169 14.60 6.76 -0.03
C LEU A 169 13.83 8.08 -0.18
N LEU A 170 13.34 8.36 -1.39
CA LEU A 170 12.50 9.53 -1.63
C LEU A 170 11.19 9.38 -0.85
N ARG A 171 10.73 10.48 -0.24
CA ARG A 171 9.48 10.53 0.52
C ARG A 171 8.65 11.71 0.05
N GLU A 172 7.33 11.51 0.04
CA GLU A 172 6.39 12.61 -0.09
C GLU A 172 6.49 13.52 1.15
N ARG A 173 6.24 14.81 0.95
CA ARG A 173 6.20 15.77 2.07
C ARG A 173 5.05 15.37 3.00
N GLU A 174 5.31 15.32 4.30
CA GLU A 174 4.27 14.97 5.27
C GLU A 174 3.25 16.11 5.41
N GLU A 175 2.13 15.98 4.71
CA GLU A 175 0.95 16.82 4.92
C GLU A 175 0.13 16.20 6.06
N ALA A 176 -0.11 16.97 7.13
CA ALA A 176 -0.79 16.52 8.35
C ALA A 176 -2.23 16.03 8.06
N SER A 177 -2.32 14.76 7.70
CA SER A 177 -3.55 14.00 7.49
C SER A 177 -3.42 12.73 8.32
N VAL A 178 -4.47 12.40 9.07
CA VAL A 178 -4.60 11.10 9.72
C VAL A 178 -4.50 10.04 8.62
N ARG A 179 -3.40 9.28 8.58
CA ARG A 179 -3.13 8.35 7.48
C ARG A 179 -3.92 7.07 7.72
N VAL A 180 -4.57 6.58 6.68
CA VAL A 180 -5.24 5.25 6.63
C VAL A 180 -4.30 4.10 7.04
N VAL A 181 -2.98 4.32 6.94
CA VAL A 181 -1.90 3.41 7.36
C VAL A 181 -1.99 3.07 8.85
N ASP A 182 -2.35 4.04 9.70
CA ASP A 182 -2.28 3.86 11.15
C ASP A 182 -3.35 2.89 11.68
N THR A 183 -4.49 2.79 10.99
CA THR A 183 -5.52 1.77 11.27
C THR A 183 -5.05 0.37 10.91
N GLY A 184 -4.28 0.22 9.82
CA GLY A 184 -3.73 -1.07 9.40
C GLY A 184 -2.74 -1.61 10.42
N ASP A 185 -1.79 -0.78 10.81
CA ASP A 185 -0.76 -1.12 11.81
C ASP A 185 -1.39 -1.40 13.17
N PHE A 186 -2.41 -0.63 13.57
CA PHE A 186 -3.19 -0.89 14.78
C PHE A 186 -3.83 -2.29 14.78
N MET A 187 -4.50 -2.65 13.69
CA MET A 187 -5.17 -3.94 13.55
C MET A 187 -4.16 -5.10 13.54
N HIS A 188 -3.03 -4.92 12.87
CA HIS A 188 -1.96 -5.90 12.81
C HIS A 188 -1.34 -6.16 14.18
N GLU A 189 -1.01 -5.10 14.92
CA GLU A 189 -0.47 -5.19 16.29
C GLU A 189 -1.44 -5.90 17.24
N LEU A 190 -2.74 -5.65 17.13
CA LEU A 190 -3.74 -6.32 17.94
C LEU A 190 -3.86 -7.81 17.63
N LEU A 191 -3.95 -8.17 16.34
CA LEU A 191 -4.02 -9.56 15.90
C LEU A 191 -2.75 -10.35 16.24
N ARG A 192 -1.58 -9.69 16.22
CA ARG A 192 -0.34 -10.25 16.72
C ARG A 192 -0.41 -10.59 18.22
N ARG A 193 -0.87 -9.66 19.05
CA ARG A 193 -1.03 -9.89 20.50
C ARG A 193 -2.00 -11.03 20.80
N LEU A 194 -3.08 -11.13 20.01
CA LEU A 194 -4.02 -12.24 20.09
C LEU A 194 -3.35 -13.57 19.73
N ALA A 195 -2.62 -13.62 18.60
CA ALA A 195 -1.97 -14.84 18.14
C ALA A 195 -1.01 -15.45 19.17
N GLY A 196 -0.29 -14.59 19.93
CA GLY A 196 0.62 -15.03 20.99
C GLY A 196 -0.06 -15.44 22.32
N ARG A 197 -1.38 -15.24 22.46
CA ARG A 197 -2.12 -15.56 23.69
C ARG A 197 -3.35 -16.41 23.46
N ILE A 198 -3.57 -16.89 22.24
CA ILE A 198 -4.83 -17.54 21.89
C ILE A 198 -5.10 -18.79 22.73
N ASP A 199 -4.07 -19.56 23.07
CA ASP A 199 -4.18 -20.77 23.89
C ASP A 199 -4.50 -20.45 25.37
N GLU A 200 -4.32 -19.21 25.81
CA GLU A 200 -4.67 -18.74 27.16
C GLU A 200 -6.15 -18.30 27.25
N LEU A 201 -6.84 -18.18 26.12
CA LEU A 201 -8.20 -17.65 26.03
C LEU A 201 -9.18 -18.83 25.84
N PRO A 202 -9.99 -19.18 26.85
CA PRO A 202 -10.82 -20.38 26.80
C PRO A 202 -12.13 -20.20 26.02
N THR A 203 -12.61 -18.96 25.87
CA THR A 203 -13.92 -18.69 25.25
C THR A 203 -13.88 -17.48 24.30
N PRO A 204 -14.83 -17.37 23.35
CA PRO A 204 -14.98 -16.19 22.50
C PRO A 204 -15.15 -14.88 23.29
N GLU A 205 -15.82 -14.92 24.44
CA GLU A 205 -16.02 -13.77 25.33
C GLU A 205 -14.69 -13.33 25.94
N ALA A 206 -13.87 -14.28 26.42
CA ALA A 206 -12.53 -13.98 26.93
C ALA A 206 -11.64 -13.34 25.84
N CYS A 207 -11.76 -13.81 24.60
CA CYS A 207 -11.09 -13.19 23.46
C CYS A 207 -11.60 -11.76 23.18
N ALA A 208 -12.91 -11.54 23.24
CA ALA A 208 -13.51 -10.22 23.03
C ALA A 208 -13.05 -9.20 24.10
N ASP A 209 -13.03 -9.61 25.36
CA ASP A 209 -12.55 -8.80 26.48
C ASP A 209 -11.05 -8.50 26.36
N PHE A 210 -10.24 -9.52 26.02
CA PHE A 210 -8.82 -9.33 25.74
C PHE A 210 -8.58 -8.32 24.61
N ALA A 211 -9.27 -8.51 23.47
CA ALA A 211 -9.13 -7.63 22.31
C ALA A 211 -9.53 -6.18 22.64
N ARG A 212 -10.63 -5.99 23.38
CA ARG A 212 -11.08 -4.67 23.83
C ARG A 212 -10.03 -3.99 24.72
N GLY A 213 -9.55 -4.70 25.75
CA GLY A 213 -8.55 -4.15 26.67
C GLY A 213 -7.24 -3.79 25.97
N GLN A 214 -6.78 -4.62 25.03
CA GLN A 214 -5.58 -4.31 24.23
C GLN A 214 -5.78 -3.13 23.27
N ALA A 215 -6.94 -3.06 22.62
CA ALA A 215 -7.30 -1.96 21.73
C ALA A 215 -7.34 -0.61 22.47
N GLU A 216 -7.98 -0.57 23.64
CA GLU A 216 -8.04 0.61 24.50
C GLU A 216 -6.65 1.00 25.02
N ALA A 217 -5.82 0.03 25.42
CA ALA A 217 -4.46 0.28 25.87
C ALA A 217 -3.56 0.84 24.75
N LEU A 218 -3.72 0.35 23.51
CA LEU A 218 -3.03 0.87 22.33
C LEU A 218 -3.43 2.32 22.04
N LEU A 219 -4.74 2.60 22.06
CA LEU A 219 -5.28 3.96 21.87
C LEU A 219 -4.92 4.93 22.99
N ALA A 220 -4.43 4.47 24.14
CA ALA A 220 -3.97 5.32 25.23
C ALA A 220 -2.51 5.76 25.09
N ARG A 221 -1.76 5.28 24.08
CA ARG A 221 -0.31 5.53 23.96
C ARG A 221 0.11 5.88 22.53
N PRO A 222 1.22 6.61 22.34
CA PRO A 222 1.82 6.76 21.02
C PRO A 222 2.15 5.38 20.41
N PRO A 223 2.04 5.21 19.07
CA PRO A 223 1.65 6.24 18.10
C PRO A 223 0.13 6.43 17.97
N TYR A 224 -0.73 5.64 18.61
CA TYR A 224 -2.18 5.64 18.29
C TYR A 224 -3.03 6.64 19.09
N CYS A 225 -2.48 7.24 20.16
CA CYS A 225 -3.24 8.14 21.03
C CYS A 225 -3.86 9.34 20.31
N TYR A 226 -3.21 9.85 19.25
CA TYR A 226 -3.73 10.99 18.50
C TYR A 226 -5.09 10.69 17.83
N LEU A 227 -5.44 9.42 17.60
CA LEU A 227 -6.75 9.03 17.06
C LEU A 227 -7.90 9.42 17.99
N LYS A 228 -7.63 9.69 19.27
CA LYS A 228 -8.60 10.08 20.30
C LYS A 228 -8.57 11.57 20.66
N ASP A 229 -7.61 12.35 20.16
CA ASP A 229 -7.35 13.72 20.62
C ASP A 229 -8.41 14.76 20.21
N THR A 230 -9.46 14.35 19.49
CA THR A 230 -10.58 15.23 19.10
C THR A 230 -11.92 14.56 19.39
N ALA A 231 -13.00 15.34 19.58
CA ALA A 231 -14.35 14.78 19.79
C ALA A 231 -14.82 13.85 18.66
N ARG A 232 -14.41 14.13 17.41
CA ARG A 232 -14.65 13.24 16.26
C ARG A 232 -13.78 11.98 16.33
N GLY A 233 -12.53 12.14 16.75
CA GLY A 233 -11.59 11.04 17.00
C GLY A 233 -12.08 10.08 18.07
N ASP A 234 -12.65 10.59 19.16
CA ASP A 234 -13.21 9.79 20.25
C ASP A 234 -14.30 8.83 19.75
N TYR A 235 -15.26 9.32 18.95
CA TYR A 235 -16.27 8.47 18.30
C TYR A 235 -15.65 7.45 17.33
N SER A 236 -14.73 7.90 16.46
CA SER A 236 -14.04 7.02 15.51
C SER A 236 -13.21 5.94 16.20
N SER A 237 -12.63 6.25 17.37
CA SER A 237 -11.87 5.30 18.18
C SER A 237 -12.78 4.23 18.79
N GLY A 238 -13.99 4.59 19.22
CA GLY A 238 -14.99 3.62 19.68
C GLY A 238 -15.44 2.65 18.59
N VAL A 239 -15.62 3.14 17.35
CA VAL A 239 -15.87 2.30 16.17
C VAL A 239 -14.69 1.37 15.89
N LEU A 240 -13.46 1.91 15.94
CA LEU A 240 -12.24 1.12 15.74
C LEU A 240 -12.11 -0.01 16.77
N VAL A 241 -12.37 0.26 18.06
CA VAL A 241 -12.36 -0.77 19.12
C VAL A 241 -13.41 -1.84 18.85
N ARG A 242 -14.63 -1.44 18.47
CA ARG A 242 -15.70 -2.39 18.16
C ARG A 242 -15.33 -3.30 16.98
N ASP A 243 -14.82 -2.71 15.90
CA ASP A 243 -14.42 -3.44 14.70
C ASP A 243 -13.23 -4.36 15.02
N ALA A 244 -12.29 -3.89 15.82
CA ALA A 244 -11.14 -4.64 16.30
C ALA A 244 -11.54 -5.89 17.11
N VAL A 245 -12.51 -5.75 18.02
CA VAL A 245 -13.06 -6.89 18.78
C VAL A 245 -13.68 -7.92 17.84
N LEU A 246 -14.53 -7.49 16.90
CA LEU A 246 -15.18 -8.40 15.95
C LEU A 246 -14.16 -9.18 15.10
N ILE A 247 -13.14 -8.48 14.60
CA ILE A 247 -12.07 -9.07 13.78
C ILE A 247 -11.24 -10.06 14.60
N CYS A 248 -10.90 -9.73 15.85
CA CYS A 248 -10.18 -10.63 16.75
C CYS A 248 -11.00 -11.88 17.09
N THR A 249 -12.29 -11.74 17.37
CA THR A 249 -13.17 -12.90 17.58
C THR A 249 -13.25 -13.78 16.34
N GLY A 250 -13.31 -13.19 15.13
CA GLY A 250 -13.26 -13.96 13.88
C GLY A 250 -11.95 -14.74 13.70
N ALA A 251 -10.80 -14.11 14.02
CA ALA A 251 -9.50 -14.79 14.01
C ALA A 251 -9.41 -15.91 15.05
N TYR A 252 -10.02 -15.70 16.23
CA TYR A 252 -10.10 -16.68 17.31
C TYR A 252 -10.91 -17.91 16.90
N GLU A 253 -12.13 -17.70 16.38
CA GLU A 253 -12.98 -18.78 15.85
C GLU A 253 -12.26 -19.61 14.78
N GLN A 254 -11.53 -18.94 13.89
CA GLN A 254 -10.76 -19.56 12.80
C GLN A 254 -9.62 -20.45 13.28
N ILE A 255 -9.05 -20.19 14.46
CA ILE A 255 -7.98 -21.03 15.04
C ILE A 255 -8.58 -22.14 15.90
N VAL A 256 -9.56 -21.83 16.75
CA VAL A 256 -10.22 -22.82 17.62
C VAL A 256 -11.00 -23.87 16.81
N GLY A 257 -11.67 -23.44 15.74
CA GLY A 257 -12.38 -24.29 14.78
C GLY A 257 -11.46 -25.11 13.87
N SER A 258 -10.15 -25.03 14.04
CA SER A 258 -9.13 -25.70 13.22
C SER A 258 -8.25 -26.64 14.05
N ASP A 259 -7.61 -27.61 13.41
CA ASP A 259 -6.52 -28.43 13.97
C ASP A 259 -5.14 -27.75 13.83
N PHE A 260 -5.07 -26.64 13.10
CA PHE A 260 -3.89 -25.79 13.07
C PHE A 260 -3.77 -24.98 14.36
N ARG A 261 -2.55 -24.83 14.85
CA ARG A 261 -2.21 -23.98 16.00
C ARG A 261 -1.17 -22.94 15.58
N VAL A 262 -1.19 -21.79 16.21
CA VAL A 262 -0.22 -20.73 15.98
C VAL A 262 1.14 -21.24 16.43
N ALA A 263 2.05 -21.48 15.48
CA ALA A 263 3.42 -21.88 15.76
C ALA A 263 4.30 -20.65 16.02
N ALA A 264 4.06 -19.57 15.28
CA ALA A 264 4.75 -18.31 15.47
C ALA A 264 3.89 -17.13 15.00
N ALA A 265 4.09 -15.98 15.62
CA ALA A 265 3.59 -14.69 15.19
C ALA A 265 4.77 -13.75 14.96
N GLU A 266 4.73 -12.96 13.89
CA GLU A 266 5.81 -12.04 13.52
C GLU A 266 7.18 -12.72 13.31
N GLU A 267 7.16 -13.96 12.82
CA GLU A 267 8.37 -14.78 12.64
C GLU A 267 9.28 -14.17 11.57
N THR A 268 10.54 -13.91 11.93
CA THR A 268 11.52 -13.44 10.98
C THR A 268 12.23 -14.60 10.28
N PHE A 269 12.64 -14.39 9.03
CA PHE A 269 13.47 -15.32 8.29
C PHE A 269 14.58 -14.58 7.53
N GLY A 270 15.74 -15.23 7.39
CA GLY A 270 16.85 -14.75 6.57
C GLY A 270 17.69 -13.61 7.16
N TYR A 271 17.35 -13.06 8.32
CA TYR A 271 18.24 -12.15 9.06
C TYR A 271 19.19 -12.93 9.99
N PRO A 272 20.29 -12.33 10.49
CA PRO A 272 21.28 -13.02 11.32
C PRO A 272 20.71 -13.78 12.53
N ASP A 273 19.70 -13.21 13.20
CA ASP A 273 19.07 -13.78 14.40
C ASP A 273 17.70 -14.43 14.11
N SER A 274 17.37 -14.65 12.84
CA SER A 274 16.10 -15.26 12.47
C SER A 274 16.07 -16.76 12.77
N PRO A 275 14.97 -17.31 13.32
CA PRO A 275 14.82 -18.75 13.55
C PRO A 275 14.78 -19.55 12.24
N VAL A 276 14.33 -18.92 11.16
CA VAL A 276 14.16 -19.52 9.84
C VAL A 276 15.21 -18.98 8.87
N ARG A 277 15.81 -19.88 8.08
CA ARG A 277 16.81 -19.49 7.07
C ARG A 277 16.17 -18.74 5.91
N GLY A 278 16.93 -17.82 5.33
CA GLY A 278 16.54 -17.11 4.11
C GLY A 278 16.52 -18.03 2.90
N ILE A 279 15.72 -17.69 1.89
CA ILE A 279 15.70 -18.42 0.62
C ILE A 279 16.84 -17.86 -0.24
N ARG A 280 17.79 -18.71 -0.65
CA ARG A 280 18.89 -18.28 -1.53
C ARG A 280 18.36 -17.94 -2.93
N LEU A 281 18.55 -16.69 -3.34
CA LEU A 281 18.29 -16.21 -4.69
C LEU A 281 19.64 -16.13 -5.40
N ARG A 282 19.93 -17.10 -6.28
CA ARG A 282 21.19 -17.09 -7.03
C ARG A 282 21.21 -15.87 -7.95
N ALA A 283 22.09 -14.93 -7.66
CA ALA A 283 22.35 -13.76 -8.47
C ALA A 283 23.83 -13.83 -8.93
N GLY A 284 24.13 -13.34 -10.14
CA GLY A 284 25.34 -13.71 -10.88
C GLY A 284 26.66 -13.32 -10.20
N GLY A 285 26.66 -12.32 -9.31
CA GLY A 285 27.86 -11.79 -8.66
C GLY A 285 28.04 -12.17 -7.18
N GLN A 286 26.94 -12.28 -6.43
CA GLN A 286 26.96 -12.63 -5.00
C GLN A 286 25.67 -13.36 -4.60
N ASP A 287 25.72 -14.04 -3.45
CA ASP A 287 24.52 -14.68 -2.90
C ASP A 287 23.59 -13.64 -2.28
N VAL A 288 22.45 -13.41 -2.94
CA VAL A 288 21.33 -12.65 -2.39
C VAL A 288 20.37 -13.62 -1.70
N PHE A 289 19.87 -13.25 -0.53
CA PHE A 289 18.91 -14.03 0.24
C PHE A 289 17.58 -13.30 0.34
N LEU A 290 16.48 -14.02 0.19
CA LEU A 290 15.20 -13.52 0.62
C LEU A 290 15.15 -13.51 2.15
N ALA A 291 14.84 -12.36 2.72
CA ALA A 291 14.62 -12.19 4.15
C ALA A 291 13.33 -11.40 4.40
N GLY A 292 12.71 -11.60 5.54
CA GLY A 292 11.43 -10.97 5.82
C GLY A 292 10.86 -11.33 7.17
N LYS A 293 9.59 -10.97 7.33
CA LYS A 293 8.80 -11.17 8.54
C LYS A 293 7.44 -11.69 8.12
N ILE A 294 7.02 -12.81 8.68
CA ILE A 294 5.75 -13.48 8.41
C ILE A 294 4.80 -13.14 9.55
N ASP A 295 3.62 -12.62 9.24
CA ASP A 295 2.66 -12.17 10.26
C ASP A 295 2.23 -13.31 11.20
N ARG A 296 1.83 -14.45 10.63
CA ARG A 296 1.48 -15.66 11.40
C ARG A 296 1.82 -16.93 10.63
N VAL A 297 2.39 -17.90 11.34
CA VAL A 297 2.63 -19.26 10.88
C VAL A 297 1.80 -20.21 11.74
N ASP A 298 0.93 -21.00 11.11
CA ASP A 298 0.19 -22.05 11.79
C ASP A 298 0.69 -23.43 11.36
N CYS A 299 0.68 -24.40 12.27
CA CYS A 299 1.07 -25.79 11.99
C CYS A 299 0.02 -26.80 12.48
N SER A 300 -0.13 -27.92 11.77
CA SER A 300 -0.93 -29.08 12.17
C SER A 300 -0.24 -30.36 11.69
N GLY A 301 0.35 -31.13 12.59
CA GLY A 301 1.21 -32.25 12.18
C GLY A 301 2.39 -31.76 11.34
N ASP A 302 2.55 -32.32 10.14
CA ASP A 302 3.55 -31.93 9.14
C ASP A 302 3.07 -30.84 8.17
N PHE A 303 1.86 -30.31 8.33
CA PHE A 303 1.34 -29.22 7.51
C PHE A 303 1.69 -27.85 8.08
N THR A 304 2.13 -26.95 7.20
CA THR A 304 2.40 -25.53 7.51
C THR A 304 1.53 -24.62 6.64
N ARG A 305 0.93 -23.60 7.24
CA ARG A 305 0.28 -22.49 6.52
C ARG A 305 0.75 -21.14 7.03
N VAL A 306 0.71 -20.13 6.17
CA VAL A 306 1.04 -18.74 6.53
C VAL A 306 -0.18 -17.86 6.33
N ILE A 307 -0.34 -16.87 7.22
CA ILE A 307 -1.45 -15.93 7.21
C ILE A 307 -0.89 -14.53 7.32
N ASP A 308 -1.32 -13.63 6.43
CA ASP A 308 -0.99 -12.22 6.41
C ASP A 308 -2.27 -11.39 6.68
N TYR A 309 -2.18 -10.42 7.58
CA TYR A 309 -3.32 -9.60 7.99
C TYR A 309 -3.44 -8.37 7.09
N LYS A 310 -4.54 -8.24 6.35
CA LYS A 310 -4.77 -7.09 5.46
C LYS A 310 -6.11 -6.41 5.75
N THR A 311 -6.07 -5.08 5.85
CA THR A 311 -7.27 -4.22 6.01
C THR A 311 -7.84 -3.75 4.66
N GLY A 312 -7.13 -3.98 3.55
CA GLY A 312 -7.51 -3.59 2.20
C GLY A 312 -8.32 -4.64 1.43
N ARG A 313 -8.42 -4.45 0.11
CA ARG A 313 -8.88 -5.50 -0.81
C ARG A 313 -7.72 -6.46 -1.09
N PHE A 314 -8.02 -7.75 -1.11
CA PHE A 314 -7.07 -8.80 -1.49
C PHE A 314 -7.25 -9.13 -2.97
N ASP A 315 -6.15 -9.41 -3.63
CA ASP A 315 -6.11 -9.96 -4.99
C ASP A 315 -5.28 -11.24 -4.93
N VAL A 316 -5.94 -12.36 -5.24
CA VAL A 316 -5.37 -13.72 -5.23
C VAL A 316 -5.38 -14.31 -6.65
N SER A 317 -5.41 -13.44 -7.67
CA SER A 317 -5.37 -13.86 -9.06
C SER A 317 -4.03 -14.51 -9.41
N ALA A 318 -4.10 -15.56 -10.24
CA ALA A 318 -2.92 -16.17 -10.83
C ALA A 318 -2.16 -15.18 -11.74
N SER A 319 -2.85 -14.21 -12.36
CA SER A 319 -2.24 -13.14 -13.16
C SER A 319 -1.31 -12.24 -12.35
N GLY A 320 -1.75 -11.73 -11.19
CA GLY A 320 -0.90 -10.91 -10.33
C GLY A 320 0.29 -11.69 -9.76
N TYR A 321 0.11 -12.99 -9.53
CA TYR A 321 1.17 -13.90 -9.13
C TYR A 321 2.21 -14.11 -10.26
N TYR A 322 1.76 -14.45 -11.46
CA TYR A 322 2.58 -14.61 -12.67
C TYR A 322 3.36 -13.33 -13.01
N ALA A 323 2.73 -12.17 -12.90
CA ALA A 323 3.38 -10.89 -13.15
C ALA A 323 4.40 -10.49 -12.06
N GLY A 324 4.58 -11.29 -11.00
CA GLY A 324 5.50 -11.01 -9.89
C GLY A 324 5.01 -9.94 -8.90
N ARG A 325 3.75 -9.52 -9.00
CA ARG A 325 3.16 -8.44 -8.18
C ARG A 325 2.52 -8.90 -6.88
N LYS A 326 2.34 -10.22 -6.70
CA LYS A 326 1.66 -10.87 -5.56
C LYS A 326 2.42 -12.11 -5.05
N LEU A 327 3.73 -11.97 -4.84
CA LEU A 327 4.62 -13.06 -4.45
C LEU A 327 4.78 -13.23 -2.94
N GLN A 328 4.40 -12.23 -2.13
CA GLN A 328 4.68 -12.20 -0.70
C GLN A 328 4.23 -13.47 0.04
N LEU A 329 2.97 -13.88 -0.14
CA LEU A 329 2.40 -15.06 0.50
C LEU A 329 3.08 -16.39 0.08
N PRO A 330 3.22 -16.70 -1.22
CA PRO A 330 3.96 -17.90 -1.66
C PRO A 330 5.42 -17.95 -1.21
N LEU A 331 6.11 -16.81 -1.19
CA LEU A 331 7.47 -16.70 -0.70
C LEU A 331 7.56 -16.94 0.81
N TYR A 332 6.62 -16.40 1.59
CA TYR A 332 6.51 -16.67 3.02
C TYR A 332 6.22 -18.13 3.31
N LEU A 333 5.30 -18.77 2.57
CA LEU A 333 5.03 -20.20 2.75
C LEU A 333 6.25 -21.05 2.43
N SER A 334 6.95 -20.71 1.35
CA SER A 334 8.21 -21.38 0.97
C SER A 334 9.28 -21.23 2.06
N ALA A 335 9.36 -20.06 2.69
CA ALA A 335 10.27 -19.82 3.80
C ALA A 335 9.84 -20.57 5.07
N ALA A 336 8.55 -20.55 5.44
CA ALA A 336 8.06 -21.15 6.69
C ALA A 336 8.00 -22.69 6.66
N ALA A 337 7.74 -23.29 5.49
CA ALA A 337 7.55 -24.74 5.38
C ALA A 337 8.84 -25.50 5.77
N GLN A 338 10.04 -25.07 5.33
CA GLN A 338 11.34 -25.69 5.67
C GLN A 338 11.35 -27.23 5.59
N GLY A 339 10.72 -27.81 4.55
CA GLY A 339 10.62 -29.26 4.35
C GLY A 339 9.37 -29.93 4.94
N ARG A 340 8.52 -29.17 5.66
CA ARG A 340 7.14 -29.56 5.99
C ARG A 340 6.23 -29.40 4.77
N ARG A 341 5.07 -30.07 4.78
CA ARG A 341 4.07 -30.00 3.71
C ARG A 341 3.40 -28.63 3.72
N ALA A 342 3.38 -27.96 2.57
CA ALA A 342 2.78 -26.65 2.42
C ALA A 342 1.26 -26.77 2.25
N ALA A 343 0.49 -26.30 3.23
CA ALA A 343 -0.97 -26.40 3.23
C ALA A 343 -1.64 -25.20 2.53
N GLY A 344 -1.14 -23.99 2.77
CA GLY A 344 -1.68 -22.81 2.12
C GLY A 344 -1.09 -21.49 2.60
N ALA A 345 -1.30 -20.45 1.81
CA ALA A 345 -0.87 -19.09 2.08
C ALA A 345 -2.06 -18.15 1.93
N TYR A 346 -2.38 -17.41 2.98
CA TYR A 346 -3.68 -16.75 3.11
C TYR A 346 -3.58 -15.28 3.49
N TYR A 347 -4.45 -14.46 2.91
CA TYR A 347 -4.83 -13.19 3.50
C TYR A 347 -6.02 -13.39 4.43
N PHE A 348 -5.89 -12.93 5.67
CA PHE A 348 -6.99 -12.81 6.60
C PHE A 348 -7.62 -11.41 6.49
N PRO A 349 -8.95 -11.31 6.27
CA PRO A 349 -9.63 -10.03 6.20
C PRO A 349 -9.70 -9.28 7.53
N ALA A 350 -8.72 -8.42 7.81
CA ALA A 350 -8.70 -7.58 9.01
C ALA A 350 -9.59 -6.33 8.86
N ARG A 351 -10.82 -6.49 8.35
CA ARG A 351 -11.79 -5.42 8.17
C ARG A 351 -13.21 -5.93 8.32
N VAL A 352 -14.10 -5.10 8.87
CA VAL A 352 -15.53 -5.41 8.94
C VAL A 352 -16.18 -5.06 7.60
N SER A 353 -16.81 -6.04 6.96
CA SER A 353 -17.61 -5.82 5.75
C SER A 353 -19.00 -5.30 6.14
N PHE A 354 -19.44 -4.20 5.52
CA PHE A 354 -20.79 -3.65 5.73
C PHE A 354 -21.88 -4.31 4.85
N ARG A 355 -21.56 -5.39 4.13
CA ARG A 355 -22.54 -6.06 3.26
C ARG A 355 -23.46 -6.94 4.12
N SER A 356 -24.77 -6.66 4.08
CA SER A 356 -25.82 -7.40 4.78
C SER A 356 -26.04 -8.82 4.24
N ASP A 357 -25.67 -9.08 2.97
CA ASP A 357 -26.13 -10.25 2.21
C ASP A 357 -24.96 -11.07 1.62
N ALA A 358 -23.89 -11.30 2.39
CA ALA A 358 -22.83 -12.16 1.91
C ALA A 358 -23.16 -13.64 2.21
N ALA A 359 -23.40 -14.45 1.18
CA ALA A 359 -23.38 -15.92 1.26
C ALA A 359 -21.99 -16.47 1.71
N ASP A 360 -21.00 -15.61 1.88
CA ASP A 360 -19.62 -15.92 2.28
C ASP A 360 -19.34 -15.35 3.69
N PRO A 361 -18.86 -16.16 4.65
CA PRO A 361 -18.45 -15.69 5.97
C PRO A 361 -17.48 -14.49 5.92
N PRO A 362 -17.65 -13.47 6.79
CA PRO A 362 -16.96 -12.18 6.68
C PRO A 362 -15.43 -12.26 6.80
N PHE A 363 -14.93 -13.28 7.49
CA PHE A 363 -13.51 -13.49 7.77
C PHE A 363 -12.92 -14.74 7.09
N ARG A 364 -13.61 -15.29 6.08
CA ARG A 364 -13.06 -16.40 5.29
C ARG A 364 -11.75 -15.95 4.66
N MET A 365 -10.68 -16.68 4.94
CA MET A 365 -9.36 -16.43 4.40
C MET A 365 -9.32 -16.70 2.90
N GLN A 366 -8.64 -15.80 2.18
CA GLN A 366 -8.51 -15.85 0.73
C GLN A 366 -7.04 -16.05 0.37
N GLY A 367 -6.73 -16.96 -0.54
CA GLY A 367 -5.34 -17.25 -0.88
C GLY A 367 -5.18 -18.53 -1.69
N PHE A 368 -3.98 -19.09 -1.64
CA PHE A 368 -3.64 -20.32 -2.35
C PHE A 368 -3.63 -21.49 -1.36
N THR A 369 -4.35 -22.56 -1.69
CA THR A 369 -4.49 -23.76 -0.85
C THR A 369 -4.17 -24.99 -1.67
N VAL A 370 -3.44 -25.95 -1.10
CA VAL A 370 -3.25 -27.26 -1.71
C VAL A 370 -4.59 -28.00 -1.80
N ALA A 371 -4.84 -28.66 -2.92
CA ALA A 371 -6.04 -29.48 -3.12
C ALA A 371 -5.91 -30.81 -2.36
N ASP A 372 -6.01 -30.75 -1.04
CA ASP A 372 -5.98 -31.89 -0.12
C ASP A 372 -7.14 -31.81 0.88
N ASP A 373 -8.02 -32.81 0.86
CA ASP A 373 -9.17 -32.91 1.77
C ASP A 373 -8.76 -32.94 3.25
N GLU A 374 -7.56 -33.45 3.56
CA GLU A 374 -7.02 -33.42 4.91
C GLU A 374 -6.75 -31.98 5.36
N VAL A 375 -6.21 -31.14 4.47
CA VAL A 375 -5.99 -29.72 4.76
C VAL A 375 -7.30 -28.98 4.97
N VAL A 376 -8.36 -29.30 4.20
CA VAL A 376 -9.68 -28.68 4.37
C VAL A 376 -10.28 -29.06 5.73
N ARG A 377 -10.31 -30.34 6.09
CA ARG A 377 -10.81 -30.79 7.40
C ARG A 377 -9.99 -30.27 8.58
N ARG A 378 -8.67 -30.20 8.44
CA ARG A 378 -7.80 -29.60 9.48
C ARG A 378 -8.03 -28.10 9.59
N SER A 379 -8.41 -27.43 8.51
CA SER A 379 -8.71 -25.99 8.52
C SER A 379 -10.08 -25.67 9.10
N ASP A 380 -11.03 -26.59 9.00
CA ASP A 380 -12.40 -26.46 9.48
C ASP A 380 -12.94 -27.82 9.95
N LYS A 381 -12.95 -28.01 11.27
CA LYS A 381 -13.36 -29.28 11.91
C LYS A 381 -14.82 -29.65 11.66
N GLU A 382 -15.66 -28.66 11.33
CA GLU A 382 -17.11 -28.81 11.19
C GLU A 382 -17.56 -28.85 9.72
N VAL A 383 -16.62 -28.77 8.77
CA VAL A 383 -16.95 -28.78 7.34
C VAL A 383 -17.62 -30.09 6.94
N ALA A 384 -18.80 -29.99 6.32
CA ALA A 384 -19.53 -31.14 5.78
C ALA A 384 -19.03 -31.51 4.37
N GLU A 385 -19.24 -32.77 3.98
CA GLU A 385 -18.88 -33.25 2.64
C GLU A 385 -19.67 -32.50 1.56
N GLY A 386 -18.97 -32.05 0.51
CA GLY A 386 -19.53 -31.24 -0.58
C GLY A 386 -19.62 -29.74 -0.26
N GLU A 387 -19.43 -29.34 0.99
CA GLU A 387 -19.54 -27.95 1.42
C GLU A 387 -18.21 -27.18 1.34
N LYS A 388 -18.34 -25.86 1.26
CA LYS A 388 -17.21 -24.94 1.33
C LYS A 388 -16.86 -24.65 2.78
N SER A 389 -15.57 -24.73 3.12
CA SER A 389 -15.08 -24.38 4.45
C SER A 389 -15.53 -22.98 4.87
N ARG A 390 -15.88 -22.79 6.14
CA ARG A 390 -16.15 -21.48 6.74
C ARG A 390 -14.90 -20.59 6.74
N PHE A 391 -13.71 -21.18 6.87
CA PHE A 391 -12.48 -20.46 7.17
C PHE A 391 -11.54 -20.26 5.97
N ILE A 392 -11.58 -21.13 4.96
CA ILE A 392 -10.74 -21.02 3.75
C ILE A 392 -11.57 -21.16 2.46
N ASP A 393 -11.07 -20.64 1.33
CA ASP A 393 -11.70 -20.77 0.01
C ASP A 393 -11.53 -22.17 -0.64
N ALA A 394 -11.83 -23.22 0.12
CA ALA A 394 -11.71 -24.62 -0.32
C ALA A 394 -12.97 -25.43 0.03
N TYR A 395 -13.25 -26.44 -0.79
CA TYR A 395 -14.38 -27.36 -0.62
C TYR A 395 -13.88 -28.72 -0.13
N TYR A 396 -14.60 -29.33 0.81
CA TYR A 396 -14.28 -30.68 1.27
C TYR A 396 -14.94 -31.70 0.33
N ARG A 397 -14.14 -32.53 -0.38
CA ARG A 397 -14.62 -33.51 -1.38
C ARG A 397 -15.53 -32.93 -2.48
N GLY A 398 -15.55 -31.62 -2.65
CA GLY A 398 -16.46 -30.91 -3.57
C GLY A 398 -16.05 -30.92 -5.04
N GLY A 399 -15.05 -31.72 -5.43
CA GLY A 399 -14.68 -31.93 -6.84
C GLY A 399 -14.31 -30.66 -7.61
N LYS A 400 -13.49 -29.76 -7.05
CA LYS A 400 -13.11 -28.52 -7.74
C LYS A 400 -12.22 -28.83 -8.96
N ARG A 401 -12.69 -28.50 -10.17
CA ARG A 401 -11.85 -28.36 -11.37
C ARG A 401 -10.87 -27.19 -11.13
N GLY A 402 -9.56 -27.46 -11.17
CA GLY A 402 -8.51 -26.43 -11.10
C GLY A 402 -7.86 -26.19 -9.73
N GLY A 403 -7.92 -27.17 -8.83
CA GLY A 403 -7.10 -27.18 -7.61
C GLY A 403 -5.75 -27.85 -7.87
N LEU A 404 -4.67 -27.33 -7.30
CA LEU A 404 -3.33 -27.89 -7.44
C LEU A 404 -3.10 -28.99 -6.40
N ASN A 405 -2.77 -30.20 -6.84
CA ASN A 405 -2.34 -31.26 -5.92
C ASN A 405 -1.02 -30.89 -5.22
N GLU A 406 -0.54 -31.69 -4.28
CA GLU A 406 0.66 -31.37 -3.48
C GLU A 406 1.92 -31.09 -4.33
N ALA A 407 2.18 -31.90 -5.36
CA ALA A 407 3.33 -31.72 -6.23
C ALA A 407 3.18 -30.47 -7.11
N GLU A 408 1.99 -30.25 -7.66
CA GLU A 408 1.68 -29.05 -8.44
C GLU A 408 1.72 -27.78 -7.59
N PHE A 409 1.29 -27.85 -6.32
CA PHE A 409 1.35 -26.74 -5.39
C PHE A 409 2.80 -26.41 -5.02
N ALA A 410 3.66 -27.42 -4.85
CA ALA A 410 5.09 -27.22 -4.66
C ALA A 410 5.75 -26.55 -5.88
N ASP A 411 5.40 -26.96 -7.10
CA ASP A 411 5.86 -26.31 -8.33
C ASP A 411 5.34 -24.87 -8.42
N PHE A 412 4.07 -24.66 -8.10
CA PHE A 412 3.47 -23.32 -8.04
C PHE A 412 4.22 -22.43 -7.06
N LEU A 413 4.53 -22.89 -5.84
CA LEU A 413 5.32 -22.11 -4.88
C LEU A 413 6.74 -21.84 -5.39
N HIS A 414 7.37 -22.81 -6.05
CA HIS A 414 8.71 -22.65 -6.60
C HIS A 414 8.79 -21.55 -7.67
N TYR A 415 7.72 -21.34 -8.45
CA TYR A 415 7.64 -20.22 -9.38
C TYR A 415 7.96 -18.87 -8.73
N SER A 416 7.44 -18.61 -7.51
CA SER A 416 7.73 -17.36 -6.79
C SER A 416 9.22 -17.16 -6.52
N VAL A 417 9.95 -18.24 -6.27
CA VAL A 417 11.40 -18.22 -6.05
C VAL A 417 12.15 -17.90 -7.34
N LEU A 418 11.72 -18.46 -8.48
CA LEU A 418 12.29 -18.17 -9.80
C LEU A 418 12.09 -16.70 -10.19
N VAL A 419 10.88 -16.17 -9.97
CA VAL A 419 10.58 -14.76 -10.23
C VAL A 419 11.38 -13.83 -9.29
N ALA A 420 11.52 -14.21 -8.01
CA ALA A 420 12.38 -13.49 -7.07
C ALA A 420 13.87 -13.52 -7.48
N GLN A 421 14.36 -14.64 -8.01
CA GLN A 421 15.72 -14.77 -8.55
C GLN A 421 15.93 -13.85 -9.77
N ASN A 422 14.94 -13.75 -10.65
CA ASN A 422 14.98 -12.83 -11.78
C ASN A 422 15.11 -11.36 -11.32
N CYS A 423 14.29 -10.96 -10.34
CA CYS A 423 14.38 -9.64 -9.72
C CYS A 423 15.76 -9.39 -9.09
N ALA A 424 16.31 -10.37 -8.36
CA ALA A 424 17.62 -10.25 -7.73
C ALA A 424 18.72 -10.04 -8.79
N ARG A 425 18.71 -10.82 -9.87
CA ARG A 425 19.67 -10.69 -10.96
C ARG A 425 19.62 -9.32 -11.64
N GLU A 426 18.43 -8.88 -12.07
CA GLU A 426 18.28 -7.58 -12.73
C GLU A 426 18.58 -6.41 -11.77
N THR A 427 18.32 -6.58 -10.47
CA THR A 427 18.71 -5.62 -9.44
C THR A 427 20.23 -5.52 -9.32
N GLU A 428 20.97 -6.63 -9.32
CA GLU A 428 22.44 -6.63 -9.30
C GLU A 428 23.04 -5.97 -10.54
N GLU A 429 22.42 -6.16 -11.70
CA GLU A 429 22.80 -5.49 -12.94
C GLU A 429 22.46 -3.99 -12.93
N GLY A 430 21.72 -3.52 -11.93
CA GLY A 430 21.39 -2.11 -11.73
C GLY A 430 20.16 -1.63 -12.50
N CYS A 431 19.19 -2.51 -12.76
CA CYS A 431 17.96 -2.15 -13.47
C CYS A 431 17.11 -1.14 -12.67
N ILE A 432 16.91 0.03 -13.26
CA ILE A 432 16.02 1.10 -12.79
C ILE A 432 15.03 1.53 -13.88
N ALA A 433 14.69 0.61 -14.79
CA ALA A 433 13.82 0.89 -15.92
C ALA A 433 12.49 1.54 -15.49
N ALA A 434 12.11 2.62 -16.16
CA ALA A 434 10.77 3.20 -16.04
C ALA A 434 9.78 2.32 -16.82
N SER A 435 9.42 1.18 -16.23
CA SER A 435 8.54 0.19 -16.83
C SER A 435 7.43 -0.12 -15.83
N PRO A 436 6.30 0.59 -15.87
CA PRO A 436 5.18 0.38 -14.96
C PRO A 436 4.25 -0.74 -15.43
N ALA A 437 3.71 -1.51 -14.49
CA ALA A 437 2.51 -2.31 -14.70
C ALA A 437 1.28 -1.40 -14.85
N GLU A 438 0.23 -1.92 -15.50
CA GLU A 438 -1.05 -1.21 -15.61
C GLU A 438 -1.58 -0.78 -14.23
N GLY A 439 -2.05 0.47 -14.14
CA GLY A 439 -2.49 1.11 -12.90
C GLY A 439 -1.38 1.51 -11.92
N ALA A 440 -0.11 1.15 -12.14
CA ALA A 440 0.97 1.48 -11.21
C ALA A 440 1.29 3.00 -11.16
N CYS A 441 0.93 3.74 -12.21
CA CYS A 441 1.16 5.18 -12.35
C CYS A 441 0.08 6.05 -11.69
N ASP A 442 -1.14 5.53 -11.48
CA ASP A 442 -2.33 6.32 -11.07
C ASP A 442 -2.09 7.13 -9.79
N TYR A 443 -1.33 6.56 -8.86
CA TYR A 443 -0.97 7.15 -7.58
C TYR A 443 0.55 7.12 -7.35
N CYS A 444 1.35 7.16 -8.42
CA CYS A 444 2.80 7.13 -8.31
C CYS A 444 3.33 8.55 -7.99
N PRO A 445 3.96 8.78 -6.82
CA PRO A 445 4.50 10.10 -6.48
C PRO A 445 5.74 10.47 -7.31
N TYR A 446 6.32 9.51 -8.03
CA TYR A 446 7.55 9.67 -8.81
C TYR A 446 7.31 9.88 -10.31
N GLY A 447 6.04 10.01 -10.75
CA GLY A 447 5.71 10.16 -12.18
C GLY A 447 6.43 11.34 -12.84
N GLY A 448 6.57 12.46 -12.13
CA GLY A 448 7.24 13.68 -12.63
C GLY A 448 8.76 13.58 -12.77
N VAL A 449 9.41 12.52 -12.28
CA VAL A 449 10.87 12.36 -12.34
C VAL A 449 11.32 11.14 -13.11
N CYS A 450 10.43 10.19 -13.41
CA CYS A 450 10.80 8.90 -14.00
C CYS A 450 11.07 8.93 -15.51
N GLY A 451 10.59 9.95 -16.21
CA GLY A 451 10.74 10.07 -17.67
C GLY A 451 9.96 9.01 -18.47
N PHE A 452 9.01 8.29 -17.85
CA PHE A 452 8.16 7.31 -18.53
C PHE A 452 7.27 7.99 -19.57
N ASP A 453 7.33 7.51 -20.81
CA ASP A 453 6.47 7.94 -21.90
C ASP A 453 5.25 7.02 -22.00
N ALA A 454 4.08 7.54 -21.59
CA ALA A 454 2.85 6.77 -21.59
C ALA A 454 2.36 6.34 -22.99
N SER A 455 2.90 6.93 -24.07
CA SER A 455 2.56 6.51 -25.44
C SER A 455 3.00 5.08 -25.76
N GLY A 456 4.05 4.57 -25.09
CA GLY A 456 4.53 3.19 -25.24
C GLY A 456 3.68 2.15 -24.49
N GLY A 457 2.73 2.58 -23.67
CA GLY A 457 1.86 1.72 -22.88
C GLY A 457 2.53 1.12 -21.63
N ALA A 458 1.72 0.85 -20.60
CA ALA A 458 2.14 0.10 -19.42
C ALA A 458 2.14 -1.41 -19.70
N ARG A 459 2.93 -2.18 -18.94
CA ARG A 459 2.88 -3.66 -19.01
C ARG A 459 1.49 -4.14 -18.59
N ARG A 460 0.85 -4.93 -19.43
CA ARG A 460 -0.45 -5.56 -19.16
C ARG A 460 -0.23 -6.95 -18.58
N GLU A 461 -1.12 -7.34 -17.67
CA GLU A 461 -1.12 -8.70 -17.14
C GLU A 461 -1.81 -9.65 -18.11
N GLU A 462 -1.16 -10.77 -18.41
CA GLU A 462 -1.78 -11.84 -19.16
C GLU A 462 -2.71 -12.65 -18.25
N LYS A 463 -3.82 -13.13 -18.82
CA LYS A 463 -4.67 -14.11 -18.13
C LYS A 463 -3.95 -15.45 -18.18
N ILE A 464 -3.75 -16.04 -17.01
CA ILE A 464 -3.06 -17.31 -16.85
C ILE A 464 -3.69 -18.10 -15.71
N THR A 465 -3.67 -19.43 -15.79
CA THR A 465 -4.15 -20.31 -14.72
C THR A 465 -3.00 -20.82 -13.84
N PRO A 466 -3.29 -21.27 -12.61
CA PRO A 466 -2.28 -21.90 -11.75
C PRO A 466 -1.57 -23.09 -12.41
N GLU A 467 -2.27 -23.90 -13.19
CA GLU A 467 -1.71 -25.06 -13.90
C GLU A 467 -0.73 -24.65 -15.02
N GLU A 468 -0.98 -23.53 -15.69
CA GLU A 468 -0.07 -22.98 -16.70
C GLU A 468 1.23 -22.50 -16.05
N ILE A 469 1.15 -21.88 -14.87
CA ILE A 469 2.33 -21.49 -14.08
C ILE A 469 3.15 -22.73 -13.67
N VAL A 470 2.49 -23.80 -13.23
CA VAL A 470 3.16 -25.08 -12.94
C VAL A 470 3.88 -25.63 -14.17
N ARG A 471 3.27 -25.54 -15.35
CA ARG A 471 3.89 -25.97 -16.61
C ARG A 471 5.16 -25.19 -16.93
N ILE A 472 5.20 -23.87 -16.65
CA ILE A 472 6.39 -23.03 -16.83
C ILE A 472 7.54 -23.57 -15.97
N VAL A 473 7.27 -23.85 -14.69
CA VAL A 473 8.29 -24.36 -13.76
C VAL A 473 8.84 -25.70 -14.22
N ARG A 474 7.96 -26.65 -14.59
CA ARG A 474 8.37 -27.97 -15.08
C ARG A 474 9.20 -27.90 -16.35
N LYS A 475 8.83 -27.00 -17.28
CA LYS A 475 9.61 -26.75 -18.50
C LYS A 475 11.01 -26.20 -18.18
N GLU A 476 11.12 -25.29 -17.22
CA GLU A 476 12.42 -24.72 -16.82
C GLU A 476 13.34 -25.77 -16.18
N ARG A 477 12.76 -26.77 -15.48
CA ARG A 477 13.49 -27.90 -14.91
C ARG A 477 13.85 -29.00 -15.92
N GLY A 478 13.22 -29.01 -17.10
CA GLY A 478 13.37 -30.07 -18.09
C GLY A 478 12.50 -31.31 -17.83
N ASP A 479 11.45 -31.17 -17.02
CA ASP A 479 10.52 -32.25 -16.68
C ASP A 479 9.42 -32.46 -17.76
N LEU A 480 9.40 -31.62 -18.81
CA LEU A 480 8.41 -31.60 -19.90
C LEU A 480 9.04 -31.42 -21.29
#